data_AF-A0A7M4ESN5-F1
#
_entry.id   AF-A0A7M4ESN5-F1
#
_cell.length_a   1.000
_cell.length_b   1.000
_cell.length_c   1.000
_cell.angle_alpha   90.00
_cell.angle_beta   90.00
_cell.angle_gamma   90.00
#
_symmetry.space_group_name_H-M   'P 1'
#
loop_
_entity.id
_entity.type
_entity.pdbx_description
1 polymer ?
#
loop_
_entity_poly.entity_id
_entity_poly.type
_entity_poly.pdbx_seq_one_letter_code
_entity_poly.pdbx_strand_id
1 'polypeptide(L)'
;MGSRHFPARTVLFERELNGVTYRVPALLYIHCMGKLLAFAEERLSADDAHANLLVLRRGSFYRNSVEWEDMRALETATLRHHRSMNPCPVYDEFTGIVFLFFVAVLGKTPEAYQIITGHNAARLCYVASSDQGLSWSKVTDLTEQVIEWATFALGPGHGIQLKSGRLLVPAYAYHIDCKECFGKLCKTTPHSFTFYSDDHGQTWHYGEFIPNLQTGECQLASVDEEDGSNVLYCNARSPLGFRVQALSTDDGAVFHSGQLVPRLVEPPHGCQGSIIGFPAPLFYSPTDILEKINTLNLSLQGKGDVLTMSEKVTAFQKKLMLWRQHFENGCLEMFPSLCDFGAENYVSVSPIKTLISAHLKNLETEFSNLFKNLPNKVSVGFEI
;
A
#
# COMPACT_ATOMS: atom_id res chain seq x y z
N MET A 1 -27.79 23.26 11.31
CA MET A 1 -26.32 23.13 11.12
C MET A 1 -25.94 21.69 11.42
N GLY A 2 -25.88 20.81 10.42
CA GLY A 2 -25.49 19.41 10.60
C GLY A 2 -23.98 19.25 10.44
N SER A 3 -23.30 18.68 11.44
CA SER A 3 -21.84 18.49 11.41
C SER A 3 -21.45 17.45 10.35
N ARG A 4 -20.33 17.71 9.67
CA ARG A 4 -19.79 16.85 8.63
C ARG A 4 -19.28 15.54 9.25
N HIS A 5 -20.00 14.43 9.10
CA HIS A 5 -19.52 13.12 9.55
C HIS A 5 -18.66 12.48 8.45
N PHE A 6 -17.37 12.81 8.45
CA PHE A 6 -16.35 11.96 7.85
C PHE A 6 -16.33 10.62 8.61
N PRO A 7 -15.88 9.50 8.03
CA PRO A 7 -15.45 8.37 8.86
C PRO A 7 -14.52 8.92 9.93
N ALA A 8 -14.77 8.55 11.19
CA ALA A 8 -14.04 9.11 12.31
C ALA A 8 -12.53 8.96 12.05
N ARG A 9 -11.83 10.10 11.96
CA ARG A 9 -10.38 10.09 11.81
C ARG A 9 -9.79 9.89 13.19
N THR A 10 -9.14 8.76 13.39
CA THR A 10 -8.38 8.50 14.60
C THR A 10 -6.92 8.83 14.33
N VAL A 11 -6.38 9.81 15.05
CA VAL A 11 -4.94 10.08 15.05
C VAL A 11 -4.27 9.01 15.89
N LEU A 12 -3.43 8.19 15.27
CA LEU A 12 -2.69 7.13 15.95
C LEU A 12 -1.35 7.63 16.51
N PHE A 13 -0.68 8.47 15.72
CA PHE A 13 0.62 9.01 16.07
C PHE A 13 0.61 10.51 15.79
N GLU A 14 0.94 11.30 16.80
CA GLU A 14 0.92 12.76 16.75
C GLU A 14 2.27 13.31 17.15
N ARG A 15 2.71 14.40 16.52
CA ARG A 15 3.95 15.07 16.88
C ARG A 15 3.89 15.55 18.34
N GLU A 16 4.89 15.21 19.11
CA GLU A 16 5.02 15.62 20.50
C GLU A 16 5.56 17.04 20.64
N LEU A 17 5.30 17.66 21.80
CA LEU A 17 5.75 19.02 22.11
C LEU A 17 7.28 19.16 22.17
N ASN A 18 7.99 18.06 22.48
CA ASN A 18 9.45 18.00 22.53
C ASN A 18 10.10 17.92 21.12
N GLY A 19 9.31 17.85 20.05
CA GLY A 19 9.77 17.74 18.67
C GLY A 19 9.82 16.32 18.11
N VAL A 20 9.56 15.29 18.92
CA VAL A 20 9.42 13.90 18.46
C VAL A 20 8.29 13.80 17.45
N THR A 21 8.54 13.11 16.35
CA THR A 21 7.62 12.97 15.22
C THR A 21 7.58 11.53 14.74
N TYR A 22 6.43 11.14 14.18
CA TYR A 22 6.16 9.79 13.73
C TYR A 22 6.00 9.77 12.20
N ARG A 23 6.79 8.95 11.52
CA ARG A 23 6.81 8.88 10.06
C ARG A 23 6.84 7.44 9.54
N VAL A 24 6.73 7.30 8.22
CA VAL A 24 6.81 6.03 7.50
C VAL A 24 5.81 5.00 8.07
N PRO A 25 4.50 5.23 7.88
CA PRO A 25 3.49 4.37 8.46
C PRO A 25 3.49 3.00 7.79
N ALA A 26 3.22 1.97 8.59
CA ALA A 26 2.96 0.61 8.12
C ALA A 26 1.72 0.06 8.82
N LEU A 27 0.91 -0.70 8.10
CA LEU A 27 -0.36 -1.21 8.61
C LEU A 27 -0.57 -2.65 8.13
N LEU A 28 -0.80 -3.55 9.07
CA LEU A 28 -1.10 -4.95 8.81
C LEU A 28 -2.45 -5.31 9.41
N TYR A 29 -3.33 -5.90 8.60
CA TYR A 29 -4.60 -6.47 9.06
C TYR A 29 -4.51 -7.99 9.12
N ILE A 30 -4.75 -8.56 10.30
CA ILE A 30 -4.81 -9.99 10.55
C ILE A 30 -6.29 -10.38 10.61
N HIS A 31 -6.84 -10.78 9.46
CA HIS A 31 -8.29 -10.93 9.30
C HIS A 31 -8.88 -12.00 10.22
N CYS A 32 -8.25 -13.18 10.29
CA CYS A 32 -8.70 -14.30 11.11
C CYS A 32 -8.83 -13.97 12.62
N MET A 33 -8.18 -12.89 13.07
CA MET A 33 -8.18 -12.43 14.46
C MET A 33 -8.89 -11.09 14.65
N GLY A 34 -9.30 -10.42 13.56
CA GLY A 34 -9.85 -9.08 13.60
C GLY A 34 -8.89 -8.04 14.21
N LYS A 35 -7.58 -8.18 13.97
CA LYS A 35 -6.54 -7.31 14.55
C LYS A 35 -5.88 -6.42 13.51
N LEU A 36 -5.63 -5.17 13.87
CA LEU A 36 -4.81 -4.23 13.10
C LEU A 36 -3.53 -3.93 13.88
N LEU A 37 -2.39 -3.97 13.21
CA LEU A 37 -1.10 -3.57 13.77
C LEU A 37 -0.61 -2.36 12.98
N ALA A 38 -0.62 -1.19 13.61
CA ALA A 38 -0.15 0.06 13.02
C ALA A 38 1.24 0.39 13.56
N PHE A 39 2.21 0.51 12.67
CA PHE A 39 3.59 0.84 13.01
C PHE A 39 3.99 2.21 12.44
N ALA A 40 4.97 2.84 13.09
CA ALA A 40 5.63 4.03 12.59
C ALA A 40 7.07 4.10 13.10
N GLU A 41 7.90 4.87 12.41
CA GLU A 41 9.18 5.34 12.93
C GLU A 41 8.95 6.46 13.93
N GLU A 42 9.44 6.32 15.15
CA GLU A 42 9.67 7.43 16.06
C GLU A 42 10.98 8.13 15.66
N ARG A 43 10.93 9.44 15.50
CA ARG A 43 12.09 10.27 15.18
C ARG A 43 12.22 11.40 16.16
N LEU A 44 13.46 11.66 16.61
CA LEU A 44 13.77 12.76 17.54
C LEU A 44 13.59 14.15 16.89
N SER A 45 13.58 14.20 15.55
CA SER A 45 13.14 15.36 14.78
C SER A 45 12.65 14.90 13.40
N ALA A 46 12.23 15.84 12.53
CA ALA A 46 11.77 15.51 11.18
C ALA A 46 12.85 14.90 10.25
N ASP A 47 14.13 15.01 10.60
CA ASP A 47 15.25 14.48 9.83
C ASP A 47 15.22 12.94 9.82
N ASP A 48 15.40 12.34 8.64
CA ASP A 48 15.52 10.88 8.50
C ASP A 48 16.66 10.35 9.39
N ALA A 49 17.81 11.05 9.45
CA ALA A 49 18.98 10.71 10.26
C ALA A 49 18.71 10.66 11.77
N HIS A 50 17.55 11.13 12.21
CA HIS A 50 17.10 11.16 13.60
C HIS A 50 16.02 10.13 13.93
N ALA A 51 15.77 9.15 13.04
CA ALA A 51 15.04 7.95 13.42
C ALA A 51 15.68 7.28 14.65
N ASN A 52 14.82 6.78 15.55
CA ASN A 52 15.21 6.25 16.85
C ASN A 52 14.70 4.81 17.01
N LEU A 53 13.39 4.67 17.22
CA LEU A 53 12.71 3.41 17.49
C LEU A 53 11.55 3.20 16.52
N LEU A 54 11.06 1.98 16.45
CA LEU A 54 9.75 1.68 15.88
C LEU A 54 8.71 1.67 16.99
N VAL A 55 7.53 2.19 16.69
CA VAL A 55 6.37 2.18 17.60
C VAL A 55 5.23 1.39 17.00
N LEU A 56 4.39 0.82 17.87
CA LEU A 56 3.21 0.02 17.52
C LEU A 56 1.98 0.55 18.26
N ARG A 57 0.85 0.61 17.55
CA ARG A 57 -0.49 0.56 18.14
C ARG A 57 -1.24 -0.65 17.63
N ARG A 58 -1.92 -1.34 18.53
CA ARG A 58 -2.73 -2.52 18.23
C ARG A 58 -4.20 -2.11 18.23
N GLY A 59 -4.92 -2.49 17.19
CA GLY A 59 -6.33 -2.18 16.99
C GLY A 59 -7.16 -3.47 16.99
N SER A 60 -8.31 -3.45 17.65
CA SER A 60 -9.33 -4.50 17.54
C SER A 60 -10.44 -4.01 16.63
N PHE A 61 -10.64 -4.67 15.49
CA PHE A 61 -11.70 -4.34 14.54
C PHE A 61 -13.00 -5.02 14.95
N TYR A 62 -14.04 -4.22 15.20
CA TYR A 62 -15.36 -4.70 15.58
C TYR A 62 -16.44 -3.77 15.02
N ARG A 63 -17.47 -4.36 14.37
CA ARG A 63 -18.67 -3.66 13.85
C ARG A 63 -18.37 -2.35 13.11
N ASN A 64 -17.37 -2.36 12.22
CA ASN A 64 -16.94 -1.21 11.42
C ASN A 64 -16.21 -0.10 12.19
N SER A 65 -15.72 -0.38 13.40
CA SER A 65 -14.85 0.50 14.17
C SER A 65 -13.57 -0.22 14.61
N VAL A 66 -12.52 0.55 14.89
CA VAL A 66 -11.28 0.03 15.45
C VAL A 66 -11.06 0.67 16.81
N GLU A 67 -10.93 -0.17 17.84
CA GLU A 67 -10.52 0.25 19.18
C GLU A 67 -9.01 0.07 19.31
N TRP A 68 -8.30 1.17 19.52
CA TRP A 68 -6.84 1.20 19.58
C TRP A 68 -6.31 1.18 21.00
N GLU A 69 -5.32 0.32 21.25
CA GLU A 69 -4.52 0.31 22.47
C GLU A 69 -3.52 1.49 22.50
N ASP A 70 -2.94 1.71 23.67
CA ASP A 70 -1.85 2.66 23.85
C ASP A 70 -0.63 2.31 22.98
N MET A 71 0.09 3.36 22.57
CA MET A 71 1.31 3.23 21.80
C MET A 71 2.40 2.54 22.63
N ARG A 72 3.14 1.63 22.00
CA ARG A 72 4.28 0.94 22.60
C ARG A 72 5.51 1.11 21.74
N ALA A 73 6.64 1.43 22.37
CA ALA A 73 7.94 1.37 21.72
C ALA A 73 8.39 -0.09 21.57
N LEU A 74 8.96 -0.43 20.41
CA LEU A 74 9.48 -1.76 20.12
C LEU A 74 10.99 -1.80 20.38
N GLU A 75 11.37 -1.83 21.65
CA GLU A 75 12.79 -1.84 22.06
C GLU A 75 13.57 -3.04 21.51
N THR A 76 12.90 -4.16 21.27
CA THR A 76 13.52 -5.36 20.70
C THR A 76 13.82 -5.22 19.21
N ALA A 77 13.17 -4.30 18.50
CA ALA A 77 13.41 -3.98 17.10
C ALA A 77 14.55 -2.97 16.95
N THR A 78 15.67 -3.20 17.64
CA THR A 78 16.86 -2.34 17.61
C THR A 78 18.13 -3.16 17.45
N LEU A 79 19.06 -2.65 16.64
CA LEU A 79 20.40 -3.19 16.53
C LEU A 79 21.39 -2.21 17.17
N ARG A 80 22.34 -2.71 17.94
CA ARG A 80 23.27 -1.86 18.72
C ARG A 80 23.97 -0.85 17.82
N HIS A 81 23.95 0.43 18.21
CA HIS A 81 24.52 1.56 17.44
C HIS A 81 23.83 1.87 16.09
N HIS A 82 22.67 1.27 15.81
CA HIS A 82 21.89 1.53 14.60
C HIS A 82 20.55 2.18 14.94
N ARG A 83 20.01 2.94 13.98
CA ARG A 83 18.62 3.44 14.01
C ARG A 83 17.72 2.53 13.18
N SER A 84 16.51 2.26 13.68
CA SER A 84 15.53 1.41 13.00
C SER A 84 14.57 2.22 12.15
N MET A 85 14.33 1.80 10.91
CA MET A 85 13.61 2.55 9.88
C MET A 85 12.80 1.63 8.97
N ASN A 86 11.87 2.22 8.22
CA ASN A 86 11.09 1.58 7.16
C ASN A 86 10.38 0.28 7.61
N PRO A 87 9.48 0.35 8.61
CA PRO A 87 8.75 -0.84 9.05
C PRO A 87 7.96 -1.46 7.90
N CYS A 88 8.06 -2.78 7.76
CA CYS A 88 7.34 -3.57 6.76
C CYS A 88 6.87 -4.89 7.40
N PRO A 89 5.68 -4.91 8.01
CA PRO A 89 5.13 -6.10 8.62
C PRO A 89 4.59 -7.09 7.56
N VAL A 90 4.78 -8.39 7.79
CA VAL A 90 4.17 -9.49 7.04
C VAL A 90 3.60 -10.51 8.01
N TYR A 91 2.42 -11.03 7.70
CA TYR A 91 1.77 -12.09 8.48
C TYR A 91 1.88 -13.41 7.72
N ASP A 92 2.44 -14.42 8.39
CA ASP A 92 2.40 -15.79 7.92
C ASP A 92 1.16 -16.47 8.53
N GLU A 93 0.13 -16.64 7.72
CA GLU A 93 -1.14 -17.25 8.10
C GLU A 93 -1.01 -18.73 8.46
N PHE A 94 -0.04 -19.45 7.87
CA PHE A 94 0.17 -20.88 8.11
C PHE A 94 0.77 -21.13 9.50
N THR A 95 1.71 -20.28 9.94
CA THR A 95 2.36 -20.42 11.24
C THR A 95 1.77 -19.52 12.33
N GLY A 96 0.98 -18.51 11.94
CA GLY A 96 0.45 -17.49 12.84
C GLY A 96 1.49 -16.46 13.30
N ILE A 97 2.66 -16.42 12.67
CA ILE A 97 3.76 -15.51 13.03
C ILE A 97 3.60 -14.19 12.28
N VAL A 98 3.75 -13.08 13.00
CA VAL A 98 3.96 -11.75 12.42
C VAL A 98 5.45 -11.46 12.41
N PHE A 99 6.02 -11.22 11.23
CA PHE A 99 7.36 -10.66 11.11
C PHE A 99 7.25 -9.16 10.90
N LEU A 100 7.97 -8.36 11.69
CA LEU A 100 8.17 -6.94 11.42
C LEU A 100 9.58 -6.75 10.88
N PHE A 101 9.68 -6.58 9.57
CA PHE A 101 10.94 -6.22 8.92
C PHE A 101 11.21 -4.73 9.05
N PHE A 102 12.48 -4.38 9.14
CA PHE A 102 12.95 -3.00 9.16
C PHE A 102 14.41 -2.93 8.71
N VAL A 103 14.85 -1.72 8.36
CA VAL A 103 16.26 -1.44 8.07
C VAL A 103 16.89 -0.86 9.33
N ALA A 104 18.08 -1.35 9.69
CA ALA A 104 18.90 -0.77 10.74
C ALA A 104 20.11 -0.07 10.12
N VAL A 105 20.22 1.26 10.27
CA VAL A 105 21.33 2.05 9.68
C VAL A 105 22.33 2.47 10.75
N LEU A 106 23.63 2.26 10.52
CA LEU A 106 24.67 2.56 11.50
C LEU A 106 24.72 4.07 11.82
N GLY A 107 24.54 4.39 13.10
CA GLY A 107 24.55 5.74 13.64
C GLY A 107 23.60 6.68 12.89
N LYS A 108 24.12 7.84 12.50
CA LYS A 108 23.39 8.86 11.73
C LYS A 108 23.85 8.92 10.26
N THR A 109 24.40 7.83 9.73
CA THR A 109 24.97 7.79 8.37
C THR A 109 23.89 8.18 7.35
N PRO A 110 24.03 9.31 6.62
CA PRO A 110 23.02 9.75 5.66
C PRO A 110 22.92 8.82 4.44
N GLU A 111 21.73 8.66 3.88
CA GLU A 111 21.51 7.90 2.64
C GLU A 111 22.39 8.44 1.50
N ALA A 112 22.41 9.76 1.31
CA ALA A 112 23.22 10.41 0.29
C ALA A 112 24.73 10.09 0.40
N TYR A 113 25.27 9.96 1.62
CA TYR A 113 26.67 9.56 1.82
C TYR A 113 26.90 8.15 1.30
N GLN A 114 26.01 7.21 1.63
CA GLN A 114 26.12 5.81 1.21
C GLN A 114 26.02 5.68 -0.31
N ILE A 115 25.04 6.35 -0.92
CA ILE A 115 24.85 6.43 -2.38
C ILE A 115 26.10 6.96 -3.09
N ILE A 116 26.65 8.06 -2.59
CA ILE A 116 27.81 8.71 -3.21
C ILE A 116 29.08 7.85 -3.03
N THR A 117 29.31 7.30 -1.85
CA THR A 117 30.57 6.58 -1.53
C THR A 117 30.56 5.10 -1.86
N GLY A 118 29.38 4.50 -2.00
CA GLY A 118 29.22 3.04 -2.06
C GLY A 118 29.45 2.35 -0.70
N HIS A 119 29.65 3.10 0.40
CA HIS A 119 29.85 2.51 1.72
C HIS A 119 28.51 2.24 2.39
N ASN A 120 28.06 0.99 2.27
CA ASN A 120 26.81 0.53 2.84
C ASN A 120 26.88 0.43 4.37
N ALA A 121 25.91 1.06 5.04
CA ALA A 121 25.74 1.07 6.48
C ALA A 121 24.36 0.52 6.92
N ALA A 122 23.57 0.00 5.98
CA ALA A 122 22.24 -0.55 6.19
C ALA A 122 22.29 -2.05 6.46
N ARG A 123 21.42 -2.50 7.37
CA ARG A 123 21.19 -3.90 7.73
C ARG A 123 19.71 -4.24 7.56
N LEU A 124 19.41 -5.42 7.02
CA LEU A 124 18.07 -5.99 6.98
C LEU A 124 17.83 -6.72 8.29
N CYS A 125 16.85 -6.28 9.06
CA CYS A 125 16.52 -6.87 10.34
C CYS A 125 15.04 -7.23 10.41
N TYR A 126 14.72 -8.18 11.29
CA TYR A 126 13.33 -8.39 11.72
C TYR A 126 13.22 -8.75 13.20
N VAL A 127 12.02 -8.55 13.73
CA VAL A 127 11.53 -9.18 14.96
C VAL A 127 10.24 -9.94 14.65
N ALA A 128 9.99 -11.03 15.39
CA ALA A 128 8.83 -11.88 15.18
C ALA A 128 7.91 -11.87 16.40
N SER A 129 6.60 -11.99 16.18
CA SER A 129 5.58 -12.11 17.21
C SER A 129 4.66 -13.28 16.90
N SER A 130 4.49 -14.19 17.87
CA SER A 130 3.54 -15.30 17.81
C SER A 130 2.25 -15.04 18.60
N ASP A 131 2.08 -13.82 19.11
CA ASP A 131 1.02 -13.41 20.04
C ASP A 131 0.34 -12.10 19.62
N GLN A 132 0.21 -11.90 18.30
CA GLN A 132 -0.53 -10.79 17.70
C GLN A 132 0.05 -9.41 18.07
N GLY A 133 1.37 -9.31 18.11
CA GLY A 133 2.12 -8.10 18.41
C GLY A 133 2.16 -7.73 19.90
N LEU A 134 1.78 -8.64 20.82
CA LEU A 134 1.87 -8.39 22.27
C LEU A 134 3.32 -8.38 22.74
N SER A 135 4.09 -9.38 22.29
CA SER A 135 5.52 -9.50 22.54
C SER A 135 6.27 -9.80 21.24
N TRP A 136 7.56 -9.50 21.25
CA TRP A 136 8.42 -9.55 20.08
C TRP A 136 9.72 -10.26 20.43
N SER A 137 10.24 -11.07 19.52
CA SER A 137 11.55 -11.71 19.64
C SER A 137 12.67 -10.67 19.73
N LYS A 138 13.88 -11.14 20.06
CA LYS A 138 15.10 -10.35 19.82
C LYS A 138 15.27 -10.10 18.31
N VAL A 139 15.95 -9.00 17.98
CA VAL A 139 16.32 -8.69 16.60
C VAL A 139 17.11 -9.82 15.96
N THR A 140 16.75 -10.16 14.73
CA THR A 140 17.53 -11.00 13.83
C THR A 140 18.08 -10.12 12.72
N ASP A 141 19.40 -10.12 12.53
CA ASP A 141 20.08 -9.46 11.39
C ASP A 141 20.26 -10.50 10.28
N LEU A 142 19.62 -10.26 9.14
CA LEU A 142 19.68 -11.12 7.94
C LEU A 142 20.77 -10.68 6.96
N THR A 143 21.48 -9.59 7.24
CA THR A 143 22.47 -9.04 6.32
C THR A 143 23.71 -9.92 6.31
N GLU A 144 23.95 -10.60 5.19
CA GLU A 144 25.27 -11.18 4.93
C GLU A 144 26.31 -10.07 4.79
N GLN A 145 27.56 -10.34 5.18
CA GLN A 145 28.61 -9.31 5.26
C GLN A 145 28.98 -8.67 3.91
N VAL A 146 28.44 -9.14 2.77
CA VAL A 146 28.81 -8.67 1.43
C VAL A 146 27.56 -8.44 0.57
N ILE A 147 26.85 -7.34 0.81
CA ILE A 147 25.86 -6.80 -0.14
C ILE A 147 26.54 -5.69 -0.94
N GLU A 148 26.70 -5.88 -2.26
CA GLU A 148 27.40 -4.93 -3.16
C GLU A 148 26.54 -3.72 -3.59
N TRP A 149 25.54 -3.35 -2.81
CA TRP A 149 24.71 -2.16 -3.05
C TRP A 149 25.22 -1.00 -2.21
N ALA A 150 25.09 0.23 -2.71
CA ALA A 150 25.49 1.42 -1.98
C ALA A 150 24.68 1.59 -0.69
N THR A 151 23.38 1.33 -0.76
CA THR A 151 22.45 1.19 0.36
C THR A 151 21.16 0.54 -0.15
N PHE A 152 20.29 0.11 0.75
CA PHE A 152 18.95 -0.37 0.42
C PHE A 152 17.96 -0.01 1.52
N ALA A 153 16.67 -0.08 1.21
CA ALA A 153 15.63 -0.04 2.22
C ALA A 153 14.42 -0.89 1.82
N LEU A 154 13.53 -1.13 2.79
CA LEU A 154 12.27 -1.80 2.55
C LEU A 154 11.28 -0.83 1.90
N GLY A 155 10.42 -1.36 1.04
CA GLY A 155 9.21 -0.71 0.60
C GLY A 155 8.23 -0.63 1.77
N PRO A 156 8.08 0.54 2.42
CA PRO A 156 7.36 0.60 3.67
C PRO A 156 5.85 0.47 3.42
N GLY A 157 5.15 -0.09 4.41
CA GLY A 157 3.71 -0.35 4.33
C GLY A 157 3.37 -1.74 4.87
N HIS A 158 3.52 -2.76 4.04
CA HIS A 158 3.35 -4.17 4.41
C HIS A 158 4.01 -5.08 3.37
N GLY A 159 4.42 -6.27 3.81
CA GLY A 159 4.66 -7.43 2.96
C GLY A 159 3.36 -8.19 2.69
N ILE A 160 3.45 -9.30 1.96
CA ILE A 160 2.31 -10.18 1.66
C ILE A 160 2.71 -11.65 1.79
N GLN A 161 1.73 -12.52 2.01
CA GLN A 161 1.88 -13.96 1.84
C GLN A 161 1.06 -14.38 0.61
N LEU A 162 1.66 -15.18 -0.26
CA LEU A 162 0.97 -15.78 -1.40
C LEU A 162 0.17 -17.02 -0.96
N LYS A 163 -0.80 -17.45 -1.78
CA LYS A 163 -1.55 -18.69 -1.55
C LYS A 163 -0.66 -19.93 -1.44
N SER A 164 0.52 -19.91 -2.07
CA SER A 164 1.54 -20.95 -1.99
C SER A 164 2.21 -21.05 -0.60
N GLY A 165 2.05 -20.03 0.26
CA GLY A 165 2.73 -19.90 1.55
C GLY A 165 3.97 -19.01 1.50
N ARG A 166 4.50 -18.70 0.31
CA ARG A 166 5.67 -17.82 0.14
C ARG A 166 5.41 -16.45 0.76
N LEU A 167 6.35 -16.00 1.60
CA LEU A 167 6.35 -14.66 2.19
C LEU A 167 7.13 -13.70 1.29
N LEU A 168 6.62 -12.49 1.09
CA LEU A 168 7.21 -11.46 0.26
C LEU A 168 7.33 -10.14 1.01
N VAL A 169 8.51 -9.53 0.96
CA VAL A 169 8.80 -8.21 1.55
C VAL A 169 9.36 -7.30 0.46
N PRO A 170 8.62 -6.26 0.02
CA PRO A 170 9.11 -5.32 -1.00
C PRO A 170 10.33 -4.55 -0.51
N ALA A 171 11.27 -4.28 -1.41
CA ALA A 171 12.48 -3.54 -1.12
C ALA A 171 13.00 -2.77 -2.34
N TYR A 172 13.97 -1.90 -2.13
CA TYR A 172 14.71 -1.24 -3.19
C TYR A 172 16.16 -1.02 -2.77
N ALA A 173 17.08 -1.08 -3.74
CA ALA A 173 18.50 -0.90 -3.54
C ALA A 173 19.07 0.14 -4.50
N TYR A 174 20.11 0.85 -4.05
CA TYR A 174 20.94 1.67 -4.92
C TYR A 174 22.10 0.81 -5.42
N HIS A 175 21.90 0.19 -6.59
CA HIS A 175 22.90 -0.63 -7.25
C HIS A 175 24.10 0.22 -7.66
N ILE A 176 25.33 -0.29 -7.46
CA ILE A 176 26.56 0.39 -7.88
C ILE A 176 26.87 -0.03 -9.31
N ASP A 177 26.54 0.82 -10.28
CA ASP A 177 26.81 0.57 -11.70
C ASP A 177 28.30 0.67 -12.03
N CYS A 178 29.04 1.51 -11.30
CA CYS A 178 30.46 1.76 -11.52
C CYS A 178 31.09 2.36 -10.25
N LYS A 179 32.10 1.67 -9.68
CA LYS A 179 32.80 2.07 -8.45
C LYS A 179 33.72 3.28 -8.66
N GLU A 180 34.38 3.38 -9.82
CA GLU A 180 35.22 4.53 -10.20
C GLU A 180 34.88 5.00 -11.61
N CYS A 181 34.34 6.21 -11.74
CA CYS A 181 33.91 6.73 -13.04
C CYS A 181 34.62 8.06 -13.33
N PHE A 182 35.71 8.01 -14.12
CA PHE A 182 36.48 9.20 -14.57
C PHE A 182 36.91 10.15 -13.44
N GLY A 183 37.36 9.61 -12.31
CA GLY A 183 37.78 10.40 -11.14
C GLY A 183 36.63 11.03 -10.32
N LYS A 184 35.37 10.65 -10.61
CA LYS A 184 34.20 10.93 -9.78
C LYS A 184 33.81 9.69 -8.96
N LEU A 185 33.15 9.95 -7.84
CA LEU A 185 32.57 8.94 -6.93
C LEU A 185 31.50 8.06 -7.63
N CYS A 186 31.13 6.95 -6.98
CA CYS A 186 30.31 5.86 -7.50
C CYS A 186 29.10 6.33 -8.33
N LYS A 187 28.87 5.69 -9.49
CA LYS A 187 27.60 5.80 -10.20
C LYS A 187 26.63 4.76 -9.65
N THR A 188 25.50 5.21 -9.12
CA THR A 188 24.47 4.34 -8.55
C THR A 188 23.10 4.59 -9.16
N THR A 189 22.29 3.55 -9.30
CA THR A 189 20.90 3.64 -9.76
C THR A 189 19.95 2.88 -8.82
N PRO A 190 18.77 3.44 -8.49
CA PRO A 190 17.81 2.77 -7.62
C PRO A 190 16.97 1.76 -8.38
N HIS A 191 16.84 0.57 -7.82
CA HIS A 191 16.00 -0.50 -8.35
C HIS A 191 15.20 -1.19 -7.23
N SER A 192 13.90 -1.30 -7.44
CA SER A 192 12.99 -2.09 -6.61
C SER A 192 13.16 -3.59 -6.89
N PHE A 193 12.96 -4.39 -5.86
CA PHE A 193 12.98 -5.86 -5.88
C PHE A 193 12.16 -6.39 -4.70
N THR A 194 12.25 -7.70 -4.42
CA THR A 194 11.53 -8.33 -3.32
C THR A 194 12.43 -9.31 -2.59
N PHE A 195 12.40 -9.28 -1.24
CA PHE A 195 12.88 -10.38 -0.43
C PHE A 195 11.78 -11.42 -0.29
N TYR A 196 12.13 -12.71 -0.33
CA TYR A 196 11.17 -13.79 -0.23
C TYR A 196 11.67 -14.96 0.62
N SER A 197 10.71 -15.72 1.15
CA SER A 197 10.96 -16.95 1.92
C SER A 197 9.91 -17.99 1.57
N ASP A 198 10.38 -19.20 1.25
CA ASP A 198 9.56 -20.38 0.90
C ASP A 198 9.39 -21.35 2.08
N ASP A 199 10.08 -21.12 3.19
CA ASP A 199 10.16 -22.03 4.33
C ASP A 199 9.67 -21.39 5.63
N HIS A 200 8.69 -20.49 5.50
CA HIS A 200 8.04 -19.78 6.60
C HIS A 200 9.01 -18.93 7.45
N GLY A 201 9.95 -18.27 6.77
CA GLY A 201 10.87 -17.31 7.36
C GLY A 201 12.14 -17.91 7.98
N GLN A 202 12.45 -19.18 7.73
CA GLN A 202 13.69 -19.81 8.19
C GLN A 202 14.89 -19.34 7.35
N THR A 203 14.71 -19.24 6.03
CA THR A 203 15.69 -18.67 5.11
C THR A 203 15.04 -17.58 4.25
N TRP A 204 15.86 -16.61 3.84
CA TRP A 204 15.43 -15.47 3.05
C TRP A 204 16.34 -15.28 1.85
N HIS A 205 15.73 -15.03 0.70
CA HIS A 205 16.38 -14.73 -0.56
C HIS A 205 15.91 -13.38 -1.09
N TYR A 206 16.56 -12.85 -2.12
CA TYR A 206 16.07 -11.69 -2.85
C TYR A 206 15.98 -12.00 -4.34
N GLY A 207 14.93 -11.47 -4.97
CA GLY A 207 14.71 -11.58 -6.41
C GLY A 207 15.57 -10.59 -7.21
N GLU A 208 15.49 -10.70 -8.52
CA GLU A 208 16.12 -9.78 -9.45
C GLU A 208 15.53 -8.37 -9.35
N PHE A 209 16.36 -7.38 -9.72
CA PHE A 209 15.93 -5.99 -9.83
C PHE A 209 14.93 -5.80 -10.96
N ILE A 210 13.93 -4.93 -10.73
CA ILE A 210 13.09 -4.42 -11.82
C ILE A 210 14.00 -3.70 -12.83
N PRO A 211 14.06 -4.17 -14.09
CA PRO A 211 15.01 -3.64 -15.05
C PRO A 211 14.51 -2.33 -15.65
N ASN A 212 15.31 -1.78 -16.59
CA ASN A 212 15.03 -0.66 -17.51
C ASN A 212 14.60 0.71 -16.95
N LEU A 213 14.07 0.81 -15.73
CA LEU A 213 13.64 2.06 -15.12
C LEU A 213 14.14 2.18 -13.67
N GLN A 214 14.43 3.42 -13.28
CA GLN A 214 14.75 3.75 -11.90
C GLN A 214 13.50 3.66 -11.03
N THR A 215 13.58 2.82 -9.99
CA THR A 215 12.46 2.47 -9.12
C THR A 215 12.89 2.50 -7.65
N GLY A 216 12.07 3.10 -6.79
CA GLY A 216 12.35 3.32 -5.36
C GLY A 216 11.39 2.59 -4.44
N GLU A 217 10.85 3.28 -3.43
CA GLU A 217 9.84 2.73 -2.53
C GLU A 217 8.69 2.04 -3.29
N CYS A 218 8.44 0.77 -2.98
CA CYS A 218 7.46 -0.04 -3.67
C CYS A 218 6.57 -0.83 -2.69
N GLN A 219 5.44 -1.33 -3.19
CA GLN A 219 4.59 -2.29 -2.49
C GLN A 219 4.06 -3.32 -3.50
N LEU A 220 3.64 -4.48 -2.98
CA LEU A 220 3.20 -5.63 -3.76
C LEU A 220 1.72 -5.95 -3.53
N ALA A 221 1.07 -6.46 -4.57
CA ALA A 221 -0.22 -7.13 -4.47
C ALA A 221 -0.22 -8.36 -5.38
N SER A 222 -0.77 -9.47 -4.90
CA SER A 222 -1.05 -10.63 -5.75
C SER A 222 -2.38 -10.42 -6.44
N VAL A 223 -2.42 -10.70 -7.75
CA VAL A 223 -3.67 -10.85 -8.51
C VAL A 223 -3.82 -12.34 -8.77
N ASP A 224 -4.66 -12.98 -7.96
CA ASP A 224 -4.86 -14.42 -8.04
C ASP A 224 -6.03 -14.75 -8.97
N GLU A 225 -5.85 -15.75 -9.82
CA GLU A 225 -6.86 -16.29 -10.72
C GLU A 225 -7.59 -17.50 -10.09
N GLU A 226 -8.74 -17.87 -10.66
CA GLU A 226 -9.54 -19.01 -10.19
C GLU A 226 -8.85 -20.36 -10.42
N ASP A 227 -7.99 -20.46 -11.44
CA ASP A 227 -7.23 -21.67 -11.76
C ASP A 227 -6.04 -21.92 -10.81
N GLY A 228 -5.83 -21.02 -9.84
CA GLY A 228 -4.75 -21.08 -8.86
C GLY A 228 -3.45 -20.43 -9.30
N SER A 229 -3.37 -19.92 -10.53
CA SER A 229 -2.27 -19.06 -10.97
C SER A 229 -2.39 -17.66 -10.36
N ASN A 230 -1.28 -16.92 -10.37
CA ASN A 230 -1.25 -15.54 -9.91
C ASN A 230 -0.24 -14.72 -10.70
N VAL A 231 -0.46 -13.41 -10.72
CA VAL A 231 0.52 -12.43 -11.17
C VAL A 231 0.82 -11.49 -10.01
N LEU A 232 2.10 -11.38 -9.67
CA LEU A 232 2.55 -10.44 -8.67
C LEU A 232 2.70 -9.05 -9.29
N TYR A 233 1.93 -8.09 -8.80
CA TYR A 233 1.99 -6.69 -9.22
C TYR A 233 2.84 -5.87 -8.22
N CYS A 234 3.85 -5.19 -8.73
CA CYS A 234 4.68 -4.25 -7.98
C CYS A 234 4.37 -2.82 -8.41
N ASN A 235 4.03 -1.96 -7.44
CA ASN A 235 3.83 -0.53 -7.62
C ASN A 235 5.02 0.23 -7.05
N ALA A 236 5.91 0.77 -7.89
CA ALA A 236 7.13 1.44 -7.47
C ALA A 236 7.11 2.95 -7.73
N ARG A 237 7.71 3.70 -6.80
CA ARG A 237 8.00 5.13 -6.90
C ARG A 237 9.01 5.39 -8.01
N SER A 238 8.90 6.50 -8.72
CA SER A 238 9.84 6.87 -9.78
C SER A 238 10.06 8.39 -9.88
N PRO A 239 11.29 8.86 -10.18
CA PRO A 239 11.53 10.28 -10.43
C PRO A 239 10.91 10.78 -11.76
N LEU A 240 10.26 9.90 -12.54
CA LEU A 240 9.72 10.21 -13.86
C LEU A 240 8.30 10.83 -13.85
N GLY A 241 7.77 11.14 -12.66
CA GLY A 241 6.47 11.80 -12.49
C GLY A 241 5.26 10.88 -12.57
N PHE A 242 5.46 9.57 -12.72
CA PHE A 242 4.43 8.54 -12.72
C PHE A 242 4.91 7.30 -11.98
N ARG A 243 3.99 6.51 -11.42
CA ARG A 243 4.32 5.20 -10.86
C ARG A 243 4.87 4.29 -11.96
N VAL A 244 5.82 3.44 -11.58
CA VAL A 244 6.27 2.32 -12.39
C VAL A 244 5.55 1.08 -11.89
N GLN A 245 4.82 0.40 -12.78
CA GLN A 245 4.37 -0.96 -12.53
C GLN A 245 5.39 -1.96 -13.04
N ALA A 246 5.56 -3.06 -12.32
CA ALA A 246 6.24 -4.24 -12.82
C ALA A 246 5.43 -5.49 -12.44
N LEU A 247 5.48 -6.51 -13.29
CA LEU A 247 4.76 -7.76 -13.09
C LEU A 247 5.78 -8.88 -12.92
N SER A 248 5.47 -9.85 -12.06
CA SER A 248 6.22 -11.10 -11.92
C SER A 248 5.25 -12.28 -12.05
N THR A 249 5.68 -13.30 -12.78
CA THR A 249 4.97 -14.57 -12.99
C THR A 249 5.66 -15.74 -12.28
N ASP A 250 6.67 -15.44 -11.46
CA ASP A 250 7.49 -16.39 -10.70
C ASP A 250 7.57 -16.00 -9.21
N ASP A 251 6.48 -15.41 -8.71
CA ASP A 251 6.29 -15.09 -7.30
C ASP A 251 7.40 -14.20 -6.72
N GLY A 252 7.82 -13.18 -7.49
CA GLY A 252 8.74 -12.13 -7.07
C GLY A 252 10.22 -12.46 -7.22
N ALA A 253 10.57 -13.60 -7.81
CA ALA A 253 11.96 -13.94 -8.09
C ALA A 253 12.52 -13.14 -9.29
N VAL A 254 11.71 -12.87 -10.32
CA VAL A 254 12.04 -12.06 -11.49
C VAL A 254 10.87 -11.15 -11.84
N PHE A 255 11.16 -9.88 -12.12
CA PHE A 255 10.19 -8.94 -12.63
C PHE A 255 10.40 -8.67 -14.12
N HIS A 256 9.31 -8.62 -14.88
CA HIS A 256 9.30 -8.08 -16.23
C HIS A 256 9.66 -6.59 -16.23
N SER A 257 9.98 -6.07 -17.42
CA SER A 257 10.30 -4.67 -17.61
C SER A 257 9.29 -3.72 -17.02
N GLY A 258 9.78 -2.75 -16.25
CA GLY A 258 8.95 -1.71 -15.64
C GLY A 258 8.24 -0.87 -16.70
N GLN A 259 6.99 -0.53 -16.43
CA GLN A 259 6.15 0.30 -17.29
C GLN A 259 5.66 1.53 -16.51
N LEU A 260 5.80 2.72 -17.09
CA LEU A 260 5.18 3.92 -16.53
C LEU A 260 3.66 3.81 -16.64
N VAL A 261 2.96 4.22 -15.59
CA VAL A 261 1.49 4.22 -15.54
C VAL A 261 1.00 5.67 -15.55
N PRO A 262 0.64 6.25 -16.71
CA PRO A 262 0.28 7.67 -16.82
C PRO A 262 -0.92 8.09 -15.96
N ARG A 263 -1.77 7.13 -15.59
CA ARG A 263 -2.92 7.33 -14.70
C ARG A 263 -2.54 7.49 -13.24
N LEU A 264 -1.35 7.06 -12.82
CA LEU A 264 -0.87 7.13 -11.44
C LEU A 264 0.27 8.14 -11.37
N VAL A 265 -0.09 9.42 -11.24
CA VAL A 265 0.87 10.53 -11.20
C VAL A 265 1.63 10.59 -9.86
N GLU A 266 2.87 11.07 -9.92
CA GLU A 266 3.70 11.33 -8.76
C GLU A 266 4.09 12.81 -8.64
N PRO A 267 4.38 13.30 -7.42
CA PRO A 267 5.03 14.59 -7.26
C PRO A 267 6.45 14.56 -7.88
N PRO A 268 7.10 15.72 -8.13
CA PRO A 268 8.40 15.80 -8.84
C PRO A 268 9.56 14.98 -8.24
N HIS A 269 9.45 14.56 -6.98
CA HIS A 269 10.45 13.71 -6.31
C HIS A 269 9.92 12.31 -5.98
N GLY A 270 8.71 11.97 -6.41
CA GLY A 270 8.01 10.76 -6.00
C GLY A 270 7.57 10.76 -4.54
N CYS A 271 6.72 9.82 -4.19
CA CYS A 271 6.29 9.55 -2.81
C CYS A 271 6.02 8.06 -2.67
N GLN A 272 6.09 7.51 -1.45
CA GLN A 272 5.50 6.21 -1.16
C GLN A 272 4.01 6.23 -1.58
N GLY A 273 3.54 5.13 -2.18
CA GLY A 273 2.15 4.96 -2.55
C GLY A 273 1.68 3.54 -2.24
N SER A 274 0.65 3.43 -1.39
CA SER A 274 0.18 2.13 -0.93
C SER A 274 -0.74 1.42 -1.93
N ILE A 275 -0.63 0.10 -1.99
CA ILE A 275 -1.53 -0.78 -2.74
C ILE A 275 -1.95 -1.95 -1.86
N ILE A 276 -3.18 -2.41 -2.04
CA ILE A 276 -3.70 -3.63 -1.42
C ILE A 276 -4.46 -4.42 -2.49
N GLY A 277 -4.29 -5.74 -2.48
CA GLY A 277 -5.14 -6.66 -3.23
C GLY A 277 -6.36 -7.04 -2.39
N PHE A 278 -7.50 -7.22 -3.03
CA PHE A 278 -8.68 -7.81 -2.41
C PHE A 278 -9.37 -8.70 -3.45
N PRO A 279 -9.99 -9.82 -3.03
CA PRO A 279 -10.75 -10.65 -3.95
C PRO A 279 -11.80 -9.79 -4.66
N ALA A 280 -11.91 -9.96 -5.98
CA ALA A 280 -13.04 -9.40 -6.70
C ALA A 280 -14.32 -9.92 -6.00
N PRO A 281 -15.30 -9.06 -5.71
CA PRO A 281 -16.59 -9.55 -5.25
C PRO A 281 -17.08 -10.56 -6.31
N LEU A 282 -17.64 -11.71 -5.89
CA LEU A 282 -17.99 -12.89 -6.73
C LEU A 282 -19.04 -12.64 -7.83
N PHE A 283 -19.25 -11.39 -8.23
CA PHE A 283 -20.16 -10.97 -9.28
C PHE A 283 -19.35 -10.09 -10.22
N TYR A 284 -19.58 -10.15 -11.54
CA TYR A 284 -18.86 -9.34 -12.54
C TYR A 284 -19.49 -7.94 -12.76
N SER A 285 -20.64 -7.66 -12.14
CA SER A 285 -21.23 -6.32 -12.03
C SER A 285 -20.32 -5.23 -11.38
N PRO A 286 -19.48 -5.54 -10.37
CA PRO A 286 -18.54 -4.63 -9.75
C PRO A 286 -17.41 -4.20 -10.67
N THR A 287 -16.99 -4.93 -11.70
CA THR A 287 -15.84 -4.49 -12.53
C THR A 287 -16.16 -3.18 -13.25
N ASP A 288 -17.33 -3.09 -13.88
CA ASP A 288 -17.83 -1.87 -14.50
C ASP A 288 -17.98 -0.75 -13.46
N ILE A 289 -18.49 -1.06 -12.27
CA ILE A 289 -18.70 -0.07 -11.20
C ILE A 289 -17.36 0.42 -10.60
N LEU A 290 -16.41 -0.48 -10.36
CA LEU A 290 -15.09 -0.22 -9.82
C LEU A 290 -14.28 0.64 -10.79
N GLU A 291 -14.40 0.40 -12.10
CA GLU A 291 -13.81 1.28 -13.12
C GLU A 291 -14.38 2.71 -13.01
N LYS A 292 -15.70 2.85 -12.82
CA LYS A 292 -16.35 4.17 -12.68
C LYS A 292 -15.99 4.84 -11.34
N ILE A 293 -15.87 4.08 -10.25
CA ILE A 293 -15.39 4.58 -8.94
C ILE A 293 -13.93 5.04 -9.07
N ASN A 294 -13.08 4.27 -9.74
CA ASN A 294 -11.69 4.63 -9.96
C ASN A 294 -11.57 5.88 -10.83
N THR A 295 -12.38 5.98 -11.89
CA THR A 295 -12.47 7.18 -12.74
C THR A 295 -12.86 8.41 -11.93
N LEU A 296 -13.85 8.27 -11.04
CA LEU A 296 -14.21 9.36 -10.12
C LEU A 296 -13.05 9.70 -9.20
N ASN A 297 -12.42 8.72 -8.56
CA ASN A 297 -11.31 8.93 -7.63
C ASN A 297 -10.16 9.70 -8.30
N LEU A 298 -9.73 9.27 -9.50
CA LEU A 298 -8.73 9.97 -10.30
C LEU A 298 -9.17 11.41 -10.64
N SER A 299 -10.44 11.62 -10.96
CA SER A 299 -10.97 12.96 -11.26
C SER A 299 -11.04 13.90 -10.05
N LEU A 300 -10.95 13.36 -8.84
CA LEU A 300 -10.93 14.10 -7.57
C LEU A 300 -9.50 14.40 -7.09
N GLN A 301 -8.48 13.78 -7.69
CA GLN A 301 -7.08 14.04 -7.40
C GLN A 301 -6.58 15.27 -8.19
N GLY A 302 -5.73 16.11 -7.58
CA GLY A 302 -5.13 17.30 -8.21
C GLY A 302 -5.62 18.64 -7.65
N LYS A 303 -5.25 19.74 -8.32
CA LYS A 303 -5.64 21.12 -7.94
C LYS A 303 -7.04 21.45 -8.47
N GLY A 304 -8.08 21.06 -7.73
CA GLY A 304 -9.46 21.46 -7.97
C GLY A 304 -10.04 22.21 -6.77
N ASP A 305 -10.99 23.13 -7.01
CA ASP A 305 -11.74 23.73 -5.92
C ASP A 305 -12.82 22.78 -5.37
N VAL A 306 -13.24 23.02 -4.14
CA VAL A 306 -14.19 22.17 -3.40
C VAL A 306 -15.55 22.07 -4.10
N LEU A 307 -15.95 23.10 -4.86
CA LEU A 307 -17.22 23.14 -5.59
C LEU A 307 -17.18 22.18 -6.79
N THR A 308 -16.08 22.17 -7.54
CA THR A 308 -15.89 21.27 -8.68
C THR A 308 -15.87 19.80 -8.24
N MET A 309 -15.22 19.51 -7.12
CA MET A 309 -15.23 18.17 -6.52
C MET A 309 -16.63 17.76 -6.06
N SER A 310 -17.38 18.71 -5.45
CA SER A 310 -18.76 18.51 -5.02
C SER A 310 -19.70 18.11 -6.17
N GLU A 311 -19.61 18.82 -7.29
CA GLU A 311 -20.42 18.55 -8.47
C GLU A 311 -20.13 17.18 -9.09
N LYS A 312 -18.85 16.78 -9.18
CA LYS A 312 -18.43 15.47 -9.70
C LYS A 312 -19.00 14.32 -8.87
N VAL A 313 -18.92 14.43 -7.55
CA VAL A 313 -19.45 13.41 -6.63
C VAL A 313 -20.98 13.36 -6.70
N THR A 314 -21.65 14.52 -6.71
CA THR A 314 -23.11 14.61 -6.82
C THR A 314 -23.61 14.01 -8.14
N ALA A 315 -22.89 14.26 -9.24
CA ALA A 315 -23.20 13.66 -10.54
C ALA A 315 -23.03 12.14 -10.51
N PHE A 316 -22.00 11.64 -9.81
CA PHE A 316 -21.78 10.21 -9.65
C PHE A 316 -22.89 9.53 -8.82
N GLN A 317 -23.34 10.15 -7.72
CA GLN A 317 -24.48 9.68 -6.94
C GLN A 317 -25.75 9.53 -7.80
N LYS A 318 -26.04 10.55 -8.62
CA LYS A 318 -27.17 10.49 -9.56
C LYS A 318 -27.02 9.37 -10.58
N LYS A 319 -25.80 9.14 -11.06
CA LYS A 319 -25.52 8.02 -11.97
C LYS A 319 -25.73 6.66 -11.30
N LEU A 320 -25.26 6.46 -10.06
CA LEU A 320 -25.51 5.22 -9.30
C LEU A 320 -27.00 4.93 -9.15
N MET A 321 -27.80 5.94 -8.77
CA MET A 321 -29.27 5.80 -8.69
C MET A 321 -29.89 5.40 -10.04
N LEU A 322 -29.47 6.06 -11.12
CA LEU A 322 -29.93 5.77 -12.46
C LEU A 322 -29.56 4.35 -12.89
N TRP A 323 -28.32 3.92 -12.65
CA TRP A 323 -27.83 2.59 -13.00
C TRP A 323 -28.60 1.49 -12.26
N ARG A 324 -28.89 1.69 -10.96
CA ARG A 324 -29.75 0.77 -10.20
C ARG A 324 -31.15 0.67 -10.81
N GLN A 325 -31.78 1.80 -11.10
CA GLN A 325 -33.12 1.82 -11.69
C GLN A 325 -33.16 1.14 -13.06
N HIS A 326 -32.18 1.42 -13.93
CA HIS A 326 -32.06 0.78 -15.24
C HIS A 326 -31.85 -0.73 -15.10
N PHE A 327 -30.97 -1.16 -14.20
CA PHE A 327 -30.73 -2.58 -13.94
C PHE A 327 -31.96 -3.31 -13.39
N GLU A 328 -32.69 -2.70 -12.46
CA GLU A 328 -33.96 -3.22 -11.93
C GLU A 328 -35.01 -3.37 -13.05
N ASN A 329 -34.98 -2.50 -14.06
CA ASN A 329 -35.83 -2.58 -15.25
C ASN A 329 -35.30 -3.54 -16.34
N GLY A 330 -34.18 -4.24 -16.11
CA GLY A 330 -33.60 -5.20 -17.04
C GLY A 330 -32.71 -4.58 -18.13
N CYS A 331 -32.37 -3.30 -18.02
CA CYS A 331 -31.44 -2.63 -18.92
C CYS A 331 -30.01 -2.82 -18.40
N LEU A 332 -29.18 -3.52 -19.17
CA LEU A 332 -27.80 -3.85 -18.83
C LEU A 332 -26.76 -2.97 -19.56
N GLU A 333 -27.20 -1.97 -20.34
CA GLU A 333 -26.31 -1.10 -21.15
C GLU A 333 -25.20 -0.41 -20.34
N MET A 334 -25.43 -0.19 -19.05
CA MET A 334 -24.47 0.44 -18.14
C MET A 334 -23.41 -0.52 -17.59
N PHE A 335 -23.55 -1.81 -17.88
CA PHE A 335 -22.68 -2.90 -17.43
C PHE A 335 -22.21 -3.73 -18.65
N PRO A 336 -21.41 -3.15 -19.55
CA PRO A 336 -20.97 -3.83 -20.77
C PRO A 336 -20.23 -5.12 -20.47
N SER A 337 -19.38 -5.15 -19.44
CA SER A 337 -18.66 -6.37 -19.05
C SER A 337 -19.63 -7.48 -18.59
N LEU A 338 -20.71 -7.12 -17.90
CA LEU A 338 -21.76 -8.06 -17.49
C LEU A 338 -22.60 -8.55 -18.70
N CYS A 339 -22.88 -7.65 -19.66
CA CYS A 339 -23.54 -8.00 -20.92
C CYS A 339 -22.72 -9.00 -21.73
N ASP A 340 -21.44 -8.69 -21.93
CA ASP A 340 -20.51 -9.50 -22.73
C ASP A 340 -20.38 -10.89 -22.10
N PHE A 341 -20.22 -10.97 -20.78
CA PHE A 341 -20.18 -12.25 -20.06
C PHE A 341 -21.46 -13.08 -20.24
N GLY A 342 -22.63 -12.46 -20.09
CA GLY A 342 -23.91 -13.14 -20.27
C GLY A 342 -24.10 -13.69 -21.69
N ALA A 343 -23.61 -12.95 -22.69
CA ALA A 343 -23.62 -13.35 -24.09
C ALA A 343 -22.63 -14.49 -24.37
N GLU A 344 -21.41 -14.41 -23.85
CA GLU A 344 -20.34 -15.40 -24.06
C GLU A 344 -20.65 -16.74 -23.38
N ASN A 345 -21.28 -16.72 -22.21
CA ASN A 345 -21.51 -17.92 -21.39
C ASN A 345 -22.94 -18.46 -21.48
N TYR A 346 -23.82 -17.85 -22.28
CA TYR A 346 -25.25 -18.21 -22.37
C TYR A 346 -25.98 -18.21 -21.02
N VAL A 347 -25.54 -17.35 -20.08
CA VAL A 347 -26.10 -17.26 -18.73
C VAL A 347 -27.05 -16.06 -18.65
N SER A 348 -28.28 -16.31 -18.18
CA SER A 348 -29.22 -15.23 -17.87
C SER A 348 -28.79 -14.49 -16.60
N VAL A 349 -28.89 -13.16 -16.60
CA VAL A 349 -28.68 -12.32 -15.41
C VAL A 349 -29.86 -12.43 -14.41
N SER A 350 -30.97 -13.05 -14.81
CA SER A 350 -32.17 -13.18 -13.98
C SER A 350 -31.95 -13.83 -12.60
N PRO A 351 -31.14 -14.90 -12.43
CA PRO A 351 -30.91 -15.54 -11.13
C PRO A 351 -30.14 -14.66 -10.14
N ILE A 352 -29.32 -13.73 -10.63
CA ILE A 352 -28.43 -12.87 -9.83
C ILE A 352 -28.91 -11.42 -9.74
N LYS A 353 -30.01 -11.09 -10.42
CA LYS A 353 -30.59 -9.74 -10.47
C LYS A 353 -30.84 -9.16 -9.08
N THR A 354 -31.47 -9.92 -8.19
CA THR A 354 -31.77 -9.49 -6.82
C THR A 354 -30.51 -9.13 -6.03
N LEU A 355 -29.42 -9.87 -6.27
CA LEU A 355 -28.16 -9.69 -5.57
C LEU A 355 -27.39 -8.47 -6.06
N ILE A 356 -27.34 -8.27 -7.38
CA ILE A 356 -26.72 -7.08 -7.98
C ILE A 356 -27.49 -5.81 -7.59
N SER A 357 -28.83 -5.87 -7.60
CA SER A 357 -29.66 -4.77 -7.11
C SER A 357 -29.39 -4.46 -5.63
N ALA A 358 -29.20 -5.49 -4.80
CA ALA A 358 -28.83 -5.30 -3.39
C ALA A 358 -27.43 -4.67 -3.25
N HIS A 359 -26.45 -5.10 -4.05
CA HIS A 359 -25.11 -4.53 -4.05
C HIS A 359 -25.10 -3.06 -4.49
N LEU A 360 -25.78 -2.73 -5.58
CA LEU A 360 -25.93 -1.34 -6.06
C LEU A 360 -26.61 -0.45 -5.01
N LYS A 361 -27.61 -0.98 -4.30
CA LYS A 361 -28.29 -0.27 -3.21
C LYS A 361 -27.38 -0.05 -2.00
N ASN A 362 -26.57 -1.05 -1.64
CA ASN A 362 -25.59 -0.91 -0.56
C ASN A 362 -24.53 0.12 -0.93
N LEU A 363 -24.01 0.06 -2.16
CA LEU A 363 -23.06 1.04 -2.67
C LEU A 363 -23.66 2.45 -2.72
N GLU A 364 -24.89 2.62 -3.19
CA GLU A 364 -25.61 3.89 -3.17
C GLU A 364 -25.69 4.44 -1.73
N THR A 365 -25.99 3.58 -0.77
CA THR A 365 -26.11 3.93 0.65
C THR A 365 -24.76 4.35 1.24
N GLU A 366 -23.71 3.56 1.02
CA GLU A 366 -22.35 3.86 1.47
C GLU A 366 -21.82 5.14 0.84
N PHE A 367 -22.01 5.29 -0.47
CA PHE A 367 -21.54 6.45 -1.23
C PHE A 367 -22.31 7.72 -0.86
N SER A 368 -23.62 7.62 -0.61
CA SER A 368 -24.41 8.73 -0.05
C SER A 368 -23.92 9.11 1.34
N ASN A 369 -23.60 8.12 2.19
CA ASN A 369 -23.10 8.35 3.55
C ASN A 369 -21.71 9.01 3.56
N LEU A 370 -20.80 8.59 2.69
CA LEU A 370 -19.45 9.15 2.52
C LEU A 370 -19.47 10.63 2.15
N PHE A 371 -20.47 11.06 1.37
CA PHE A 371 -20.49 12.38 0.73
C PHE A 371 -21.69 13.28 1.07
N LYS A 372 -22.49 12.89 2.07
CA LYS A 372 -23.73 13.58 2.51
C LYS A 372 -23.60 15.07 2.86
N ASN A 373 -22.37 15.58 3.02
CA ASN A 373 -22.10 16.97 3.45
C ASN A 373 -21.33 17.81 2.43
N LEU A 374 -21.30 17.38 1.16
CA LEU A 374 -20.78 18.20 0.09
C LEU A 374 -21.69 19.43 -0.15
N PRO A 375 -21.11 20.62 -0.42
CA PRO A 375 -21.90 21.81 -0.67
C PRO A 375 -22.72 21.64 -1.96
N ASN A 376 -24.04 21.55 -1.83
CA ASN A 376 -24.95 21.70 -2.96
C ASN A 376 -24.97 23.17 -3.39
N LYS A 377 -25.02 23.41 -4.70
CA LYS A 377 -25.10 24.74 -5.34
C LYS A 377 -25.78 25.77 -4.44
N VAL A 378 -25.04 26.82 -4.08
CA VAL A 378 -25.66 28.06 -3.60
C VAL A 378 -26.52 28.55 -4.76
N SER A 379 -27.84 28.43 -4.63
CA SER A 379 -28.77 29.21 -5.42
C SER A 379 -28.54 30.67 -5.05
N VAL A 380 -27.74 31.36 -5.86
CA VAL A 380 -27.65 32.82 -5.81
C VAL A 380 -28.99 33.33 -6.34
N GLY A 381 -29.96 33.49 -5.44
CA GLY A 381 -31.14 34.29 -5.69
C GLY A 381 -30.69 35.74 -5.70
N PHE A 382 -30.71 36.37 -6.87
CA PHE A 382 -30.78 37.82 -6.94
C PHE A 382 -32.22 38.21 -6.61
N GLU A 383 -32.45 38.75 -5.43
CA GLU A 383 -33.58 39.64 -5.20
C GLU A 383 -33.13 41.06 -5.56
N ILE A 384 -33.94 41.72 -6.41
CA ILE A 384 -33.78 43.11 -6.85
C ILE A 384 -34.14 44.04 -5.71
#